data_AF-A0A7C7CVI4-F1
#
_entry.id   AF-A0A7C7CVI4-F1
#
_cell.length_a   1.000
_cell.length_b   1.000
_cell.length_c   1.000
_cell.angle_alpha   90.00
_cell.angle_beta   90.00
_cell.angle_gamma   90.00
#
_symmetry.space_group_name_H-M   'P 1'
#
loop_
_entity.id
_entity.type
_entity.pdbx_description
1 polymer ?
#
loop_
_entity_poly.entity_id
_entity_poly.type
_entity_poly.pdbx_seq_one_letter_code
_entity_poly.pdbx_strand_id
1 'polypeptide(L)'
;GPVFFHFKYYRYLEHVGVNEDFQFGYRSRDEFKRWQAIDPILLQRKKLLANGHHENSIRKIEAEIIEQIEKSILQASQAPFPPDTDLYQNVLV
;
A
#
# COMPACT_ATOMS: atom_id res chain seq x y z
N GLY A 1 -3.16 -19.02 25.16
CA GLY A 1 -1.75 -19.31 24.80
C GLY A 1 -1.39 -18.54 23.55
N PRO A 2 -0.10 -18.44 23.18
CA PRO A 2 0.32 -17.79 21.94
C PRO A 2 -0.15 -18.57 20.71
N VAL A 3 -0.36 -17.86 19.60
CA VAL A 3 -0.76 -18.43 18.30
C VAL A 3 0.10 -17.81 17.20
N PHE A 4 0.41 -18.60 16.17
CA PHE A 4 1.11 -18.15 14.98
C PHE A 4 0.16 -18.15 13.78
N PHE A 5 0.05 -17.01 13.08
CA PHE A 5 -0.67 -16.90 11.82
C PHE A 5 0.31 -16.74 10.67
N HIS A 6 0.15 -17.57 9.64
CA HIS A 6 0.91 -17.46 8.40
C HIS A 6 -0.03 -17.10 7.26
N PHE A 7 0.16 -15.91 6.70
CA PHE A 7 -0.60 -15.42 5.55
C PHE A 7 0.28 -15.47 4.30
N LYS A 8 -0.30 -15.93 3.20
CA LYS A 8 0.36 -15.89 1.90
C LYS A 8 -0.05 -14.63 1.16
N TYR A 9 0.91 -13.85 0.69
CA TYR A 9 0.72 -12.63 -0.09
C TYR A 9 1.85 -12.49 -1.11
N TYR A 10 1.67 -11.56 -2.06
CA TYR A 10 2.64 -11.35 -3.14
C TYR A 10 2.97 -9.87 -3.30
N ARG A 11 4.26 -9.56 -3.42
CA ARG A 11 4.74 -8.20 -3.68
C ARG A 11 4.69 -7.93 -5.18
N TYR A 12 3.92 -6.94 -5.61
CA TYR A 12 3.71 -6.69 -7.03
C TYR A 12 4.92 -6.02 -7.69
N LEU A 13 5.56 -5.11 -6.97
CA LEU A 13 6.67 -4.31 -7.45
C LEU A 13 8.01 -4.86 -6.95
N GLU A 14 9.07 -4.13 -7.25
CA GLU A 14 10.42 -4.40 -6.80
C GLU A 14 10.56 -4.45 -5.27
N HIS A 15 11.73 -4.86 -4.79
CA HIS A 15 11.96 -4.98 -3.35
C HIS A 15 11.87 -3.65 -2.62
N VAL A 16 12.35 -2.59 -3.26
CA VAL A 16 12.38 -1.23 -2.74
C VAL A 16 12.03 -0.29 -3.87
N GLY A 17 10.91 0.41 -3.76
CA GLY A 17 10.47 1.37 -4.77
C GLY A 17 9.19 0.95 -5.48
N VAL A 18 8.90 1.68 -6.56
CA VAL A 18 7.62 1.63 -7.27
C VAL A 18 7.73 0.99 -8.66
N ASN A 19 8.90 0.45 -9.03
CA ASN A 19 9.12 -0.10 -10.35
C ASN A 19 8.88 -1.61 -10.42
N GLU A 20 8.81 -2.15 -11.64
CA GLU A 20 8.88 -3.59 -11.89
C GLU A 20 10.34 -4.07 -11.99
N ASP A 21 10.58 -5.32 -11.58
CA ASP A 21 11.90 -5.96 -11.46
C ASP A 21 12.03 -7.25 -12.29
N PHE A 22 11.01 -7.62 -13.06
CA PHE A 22 10.95 -8.92 -13.79
C PHE A 22 12.12 -9.12 -14.76
N GLN A 23 12.68 -8.03 -15.29
CA GLN A 23 13.82 -8.06 -16.20
C GLN A 23 15.09 -8.68 -15.59
N PHE A 24 15.22 -8.71 -14.26
CA PHE A 24 16.38 -9.26 -13.57
C PHE A 24 16.33 -10.78 -13.37
N GLY A 25 15.24 -11.44 -13.79
CA GLY A 25 15.15 -12.89 -13.90
C GLY A 25 15.02 -13.66 -12.58
N TYR A 26 15.07 -13.01 -11.42
CA TYR A 26 14.90 -13.68 -10.12
C TYR A 26 13.45 -14.04 -9.77
N ARG A 27 12.49 -13.59 -10.58
CA ARG A 27 11.07 -13.97 -10.47
C ARG A 27 10.39 -13.90 -11.83
N SER A 28 9.35 -14.72 -12.01
CA SER A 28 8.63 -14.81 -13.28
C SER A 28 7.41 -13.89 -13.33
N ARG A 29 7.11 -13.37 -14.53
CA ARG A 29 5.86 -12.62 -14.74
C ARG A 29 4.63 -13.53 -14.63
N ASP A 30 4.76 -14.81 -14.94
CA ASP A 30 3.65 -15.78 -14.83
C ASP A 30 3.26 -16.05 -13.39
N GLU A 31 4.23 -16.12 -12.47
CA GLU A 31 3.95 -16.16 -11.04
C GLU A 31 3.16 -14.93 -10.58
N PHE A 32 3.62 -13.73 -10.96
CA PHE A 32 2.89 -12.50 -10.66
C PHE A 32 1.46 -12.52 -11.20
N LYS A 33 1.23 -12.94 -12.45
CA LYS A 33 -0.11 -13.00 -13.03
C LYS A 33 -1.06 -13.92 -12.24
N ARG A 34 -0.56 -15.05 -11.72
CA ARG A 34 -1.37 -15.93 -10.85
C ARG A 34 -1.81 -15.23 -9.58
N TRP A 35 -0.94 -14.42 -8.97
CA TRP A 35 -1.25 -13.64 -7.78
C TRP A 35 -2.14 -12.43 -8.06
N GLN A 36 -1.91 -11.73 -9.16
CA GLN A 36 -2.72 -10.60 -9.60
C GLN A 36 -4.18 -11.03 -9.88
N ALA A 37 -4.39 -12.26 -10.38
CA ALA A 37 -5.73 -12.79 -10.59
C ALA A 37 -6.57 -12.93 -9.31
N ILE A 38 -5.92 -12.99 -8.14
CA ILE A 38 -6.54 -13.06 -6.82
C ILE A 38 -6.29 -11.80 -5.98
N ASP A 39 -6.13 -10.65 -6.66
CA ASP A 39 -5.94 -9.36 -6.00
C ASP A 39 -7.02 -9.11 -4.93
N PRO A 40 -6.64 -8.90 -3.66
CA PRO A 40 -7.61 -8.77 -2.57
C PRO A 40 -8.51 -7.54 -2.72
N ILE A 41 -8.04 -6.45 -3.32
CA ILE A 41 -8.85 -5.24 -3.54
C ILE A 41 -9.93 -5.51 -4.58
N LEU A 42 -9.58 -6.17 -5.69
CA LEU A 42 -10.56 -6.54 -6.73
C LEU A 42 -11.59 -7.56 -6.20
N LEU A 43 -11.12 -8.56 -5.46
CA LEU A 43 -12.00 -9.56 -4.84
C LEU A 43 -12.94 -8.92 -3.82
N GLN A 44 -12.44 -8.00 -2.99
CA GLN A 44 -13.25 -7.33 -1.98
C GLN A 44 -14.25 -6.36 -2.61
N ARG A 45 -13.87 -5.62 -3.67
CA ARG A 45 -14.80 -4.77 -4.43
C ARG A 45 -15.98 -5.60 -4.96
N LYS A 46 -15.70 -6.75 -5.59
CA LYS A 46 -16.74 -7.67 -6.09
C LYS A 46 -17.66 -8.15 -4.96
N LYS A 47 -17.11 -8.51 -3.80
CA LYS A 47 -17.91 -8.93 -2.63
C LYS A 47 -18.81 -7.80 -2.11
N LEU A 48 -18.30 -6.58 -2.03
CA LEU A 48 -19.10 -5.43 -1.59
C LEU A 48 -20.28 -5.17 -2.53
N LEU A 49 -20.04 -5.19 -3.84
CA LEU A 49 -21.10 -5.03 -4.84
C LEU A 49 -22.14 -6.15 -4.75
N ALA A 50 -21.70 -7.39 -4.59
CA ALA A 50 -22.60 -8.54 -4.41
C ALA A 50 -23.44 -8.45 -3.13
N ASN A 51 -22.94 -7.78 -2.09
CA ASN A 51 -23.64 -7.55 -0.83
C ASN A 51 -24.54 -6.30 -0.84
N GLY A 52 -24.76 -5.69 -2.01
CA GLY A 52 -25.68 -4.55 -2.17
C GLY A 52 -25.06 -3.18 -1.93
N HIS A 53 -23.73 -3.09 -1.75
CA HIS A 53 -23.07 -1.78 -1.74
C HIS A 53 -22.98 -1.21 -3.16
N HIS A 54 -23.06 0.11 -3.27
CA HIS A 54 -22.98 0.79 -4.55
C HIS A 54 -21.54 1.14 -4.93
N GLU A 55 -21.22 0.98 -6.21
CA GLU A 55 -19.92 1.38 -6.79
C GLU A 55 -19.57 2.85 -6.50
N ASN A 56 -20.57 3.73 -6.49
CA ASN A 56 -20.38 5.15 -6.15
C ASN A 56 -19.90 5.36 -4.72
N SER A 57 -20.35 4.53 -3.76
CA SER A 57 -19.90 4.61 -2.38
C SER A 57 -18.43 4.19 -2.26
N ILE A 58 -18.01 3.16 -3.00
CA ILE A 58 -16.62 2.71 -3.04
C ILE A 58 -15.72 3.81 -3.64
N ARG A 59 -16.12 4.35 -4.80
CA ARG A 59 -15.38 5.43 -5.48
C ARG A 59 -15.27 6.69 -4.63
N LYS A 60 -16.31 7.01 -3.85
CA LYS A 60 -16.27 8.15 -2.93
C LYS A 60 -15.15 7.99 -1.90
N ILE A 61 -15.04 6.81 -1.29
CA ILE A 61 -13.97 6.50 -0.33
C ILE A 61 -12.60 6.56 -1.02
N GLU A 62 -12.47 5.98 -2.21
CA GLU A 62 -11.22 6.03 -2.98
C GLU A 62 -10.79 7.48 -3.28
N ALA A 63 -11.73 8.35 -3.65
CA ALA A 63 -11.46 9.76 -3.91
C ALA A 63 -11.05 10.52 -2.64
N GLU A 64 -11.74 10.30 -1.51
CA GLU A 64 -11.39 10.89 -0.21
C GLU A 64 -9.98 10.49 0.24
N ILE A 65 -9.58 9.23 -0.02
CA ILE A 65 -8.23 8.74 0.28
C ILE A 65 -7.18 9.45 -0.60
N ILE A 66 -7.45 9.63 -1.90
CA ILE A 66 -6.53 10.34 -2.79
C ILE A 66 -6.35 11.80 -2.35
N GLU A 67 -7.44 12.50 -2.01
CA GLU A 67 -7.37 13.87 -1.48
C GLU A 67 -6.51 13.93 -0.20
N GLN A 68 -6.68 12.95 0.71
CA GLN A 68 -5.88 12.87 1.93
C GLN A 68 -4.39 12.63 1.63
N ILE A 69 -4.07 11.79 0.65
CA ILE A 69 -2.69 11.53 0.21
C ILE A 69 -2.06 12.82 -0.34
N GLU A 70 -2.76 13.52 -1.24
CA GLU A 70 -2.28 14.78 -1.83
C GLU A 70 -2.01 15.83 -0.75
N LYS A 71 -2.94 15.99 0.20
CA LYS A 71 -2.76 16.89 1.34
C LYS A 71 -1.53 16.51 2.18
N SER A 72 -1.33 15.22 2.44
CA SER A 72 -0.20 14.74 3.24
C SER A 72 1.13 14.99 2.54
N ILE A 73 1.20 14.77 1.22
CA ILE A 73 2.38 15.08 0.40
C ILE A 73 2.68 16.58 0.44
N LEU A 74 1.66 17.42 0.26
CA LEU A 74 1.82 18.88 0.32
C LEU A 74 2.38 19.31 1.67
N GLN A 75 1.78 18.85 2.76
CA GLN A 75 2.22 19.15 4.12
C GLN A 75 3.67 18.70 4.37
N ALA A 76 4.03 17.48 3.96
CA ALA A 76 5.39 16.96 4.10
C ALA A 76 6.41 17.77 3.29
N SER A 77 6.04 18.16 2.05
CA SER A 77 6.92 18.95 1.17
C SER A 77 7.15 20.38 1.66
N GLN A 78 6.20 20.95 2.40
CA GLN A 78 6.26 22.30 2.97
C GLN A 78 6.86 22.33 4.38
N ALA A 79 7.02 21.17 5.03
CA ALA A 79 7.59 21.09 6.35
C ALA A 79 9.05 21.58 6.33
N PRO A 80 9.47 22.40 7.31
CA PRO A 80 10.87 22.78 7.42
C PRO A 80 11.71 21.54 7.73
N PHE A 81 12.98 21.57 7.32
CA PHE A 81 13.95 20.59 7.82
C PHE A 81 14.06 20.67 9.34
N PRO A 82 14.25 19.54 10.03
CA PRO A 82 14.47 19.54 11.47
C PRO A 82 15.76 20.30 11.79
N PRO A 83 15.81 21.07 12.91
CA PRO A 83 17.05 21.68 13.36
C PRO A 83 18.05 20.62 13.81
N ASP A 84 19.35 20.92 13.72
CA ASP A 84 20.43 19.99 14.12
C ASP A 84 20.30 19.50 15.58
N THR A 85 19.62 20.26 16.43
CA THR A 85 19.33 19.89 17.83
C THR A 85 18.48 18.63 17.95
N ASP A 86 17.63 18.34 16.95
CA ASP A 86 16.75 17.18 16.95
C ASP A 86 17.55 15.87 16.89
N LEU A 87 18.79 15.90 16.37
CA LEU A 87 19.69 14.74 16.32
C LEU A 87 19.96 14.14 17.71
N TYR A 88 19.91 14.95 18.76
CA TYR A 88 20.23 14.54 20.13
C TYR A 88 19.00 14.21 20.98
N GLN A 89 17.80 14.38 20.42
CA GLN A 89 16.54 14.08 21.12
C GLN A 89 16.24 12.58 21.06
N ASN A 90 15.56 12.04 22.09
CA ASN A 90 15.13 10.64 22.18
C ASN A 90 16.27 9.58 22.20
N VAL A 91 17.50 9.97 22.55
CA VAL A 91 18.64 9.04 22.65
C VAL A 91 18.66 8.31 24.01
N LEU A 92 18.16 8.94 25.07
CA LEU A 92 18.03 8.39 26.42
C LEU A 92 16.61 8.63 26.94
N VAL A 93 16.19 7.79 27.90
CA VAL A 93 14.90 7.88 28.61
C VAL A 93 15.03 8.74 29.86
#